data_AF-A0A5J4TWK0-F1
#
_entry.id   AF-A0A5J4TWK0-F1
#
_cell.length_a   1.000
_cell.length_b   1.000
_cell.length_c   1.000
_cell.angle_alpha   90.00
_cell.angle_beta   90.00
_cell.angle_gamma   90.00
#
_symmetry.space_group_name_H-M   'P 1'
#
loop_
_entity.id
_entity.type
_entity.pdbx_description
1 polymer ?
#
loop_
_entity_poly.entity_id
_entity_poly.type
_entity_poly.pdbx_seq_one_letter_code
_entity_poly.pdbx_strand_id
1 'polypeptide(L)'
;MQEILSQKRPIDGKPSELDQMRVNGQVIKPIDPSHYSQELIDLVSALRRVNPNERPTIRQILEADSSSKTTAHSVLASQEAAASIKDE
;
A
#
# COMPACT_ATOMS: atom_id res chain seq x y z
N MET A 1 -2.04 4.86 -2.04
CA MET A 1 -1.90 3.56 -1.34
C MET A 1 -2.77 3.45 -0.10
N GLN A 2 -2.62 4.30 0.93
CA GLN A 2 -3.48 4.25 2.12
C GLN A 2 -4.98 4.23 1.79
N GLU A 3 -5.43 5.10 0.88
CA GLU A 3 -6.84 5.18 0.47
C GLU A 3 -7.36 3.89 -0.17
N ILE A 4 -6.52 3.28 -1.01
CA ILE A 4 -6.83 2.03 -1.71
C ILE A 4 -6.93 0.88 -0.70
N LEU A 5 -6.02 0.78 0.26
CA LEU A 5 -5.99 -0.37 1.19
C LEU A 5 -6.99 -0.21 2.35
N SER A 6 -7.30 1.02 2.76
CA SER A 6 -8.27 1.28 3.83
C SER A 6 -9.71 1.52 3.33
N GLN A 7 -9.88 1.71 2.02
CA GLN A 7 -11.15 2.07 1.36
C GLN A 7 -11.75 3.36 1.94
N LYS A 8 -10.88 4.30 2.36
CA LYS A 8 -11.28 5.58 2.96
C LYS A 8 -10.22 6.64 2.69
N ARG A 9 -10.65 7.89 2.50
CA ARG A 9 -9.73 9.03 2.41
C ARG A 9 -8.78 9.04 3.61
N PRO A 10 -7.46 9.17 3.41
CA PRO A 10 -6.49 9.10 4.50
C PRO A 10 -6.63 10.27 5.48
N ILE A 11 -6.99 11.45 4.96
CA ILE A 11 -7.15 12.71 5.70
C ILE A 11 -8.43 13.38 5.19
N ASP A 12 -9.27 13.85 6.10
CA ASP A 12 -10.55 14.53 5.85
C ASP A 12 -10.97 15.26 7.14
N GLY A 13 -11.75 16.33 7.03
CA GLY A 13 -12.15 17.16 8.16
C GLY A 13 -12.00 18.66 7.95
N LYS A 14 -12.16 19.44 9.02
CA LYS A 14 -11.98 20.90 9.02
C LYS A 14 -10.52 21.27 8.83
N PRO A 15 -10.19 22.47 8.29
CA PRO A 15 -8.81 22.88 8.05
C PRO A 15 -7.86 22.70 9.24
N SER A 16 -8.31 23.02 10.46
CA SER A 16 -7.53 22.82 11.69
C SER A 16 -7.23 21.35 12.00
N GLU A 17 -8.16 20.45 11.70
CA GLU A 17 -8.00 19.01 11.87
C GLU A 17 -7.03 18.46 10.81
N LEU A 18 -7.14 18.93 9.56
CA LEU A 18 -6.24 18.54 8.48
C LEU A 18 -4.79 18.89 8.80
N ASP A 19 -4.53 20.10 9.31
CA ASP A 19 -3.18 20.51 9.70
C ASP A 19 -2.64 19.66 10.85
N GLN A 20 -3.47 19.39 11.87
CA GLN A 20 -3.08 18.51 12.98
C GLN A 20 -2.75 17.09 12.51
N MET A 21 -3.54 16.53 11.58
CA MET A 21 -3.28 15.21 11.03
C MET A 21 -2.00 15.18 10.19
N ARG A 22 -1.72 16.24 9.42
CA ARG A 22 -0.51 16.37 8.61
C ARG A 22 0.76 16.41 9.47
N VAL A 23 0.76 17.22 10.54
CA VAL A 23 1.95 17.37 11.41
C VAL A 23 2.18 16.13 12.27
N ASN A 24 1.13 15.38 12.61
CA ASN A 24 1.24 14.17 13.43
C ASN A 24 1.30 12.87 12.61
N GLY A 25 1.20 12.94 11.28
CA GLY A 25 1.20 11.75 10.40
C GLY A 25 -0.02 10.83 10.59
N GLN A 26 -1.11 11.35 11.17
CA GLN A 26 -2.32 10.60 11.49
C GLN A 26 -3.17 10.36 10.24
N VAL A 27 -3.91 9.23 10.26
CA VAL A 27 -4.90 8.88 9.24
C VAL A 27 -6.23 8.52 9.87
N ILE A 28 -7.33 8.75 9.15
CA ILE A 28 -8.68 8.47 9.64
C ILE A 28 -8.89 6.99 9.92
N LYS A 29 -8.38 6.14 9.03
CA LYS A 29 -8.55 4.70 9.12
C LYS A 29 -7.21 4.02 8.84
N PRO A 30 -6.69 3.19 9.77
CA PRO A 30 -5.51 2.39 9.51
C PRO A 30 -5.81 1.30 8.46
N ILE A 31 -4.75 0.73 7.90
CA ILE A 31 -4.90 -0.46 7.04
C ILE A 31 -5.25 -1.63 7.95
N ASP A 32 -6.17 -2.47 7.52
CA ASP A 32 -6.57 -3.66 8.27
C ASP A 32 -5.51 -4.77 8.12
N PRO A 33 -4.81 -5.16 9.20
CA PRO A 33 -3.75 -6.16 9.13
C PRO A 33 -4.25 -7.57 8.81
N SER A 34 -5.56 -7.87 8.93
CA SER A 34 -6.07 -9.19 8.55
C SER A 34 -6.13 -9.43 7.04
N HIS A 35 -6.06 -8.37 6.23
CA HIS A 35 -6.25 -8.43 4.79
C HIS A 35 -4.97 -8.26 3.97
N TYR A 36 -3.88 -7.81 4.60
CA TYR A 36 -2.66 -7.42 3.90
C TYR A 36 -1.42 -7.92 4.65
N SER A 37 -0.33 -8.13 3.90
CA SER A 37 0.95 -8.48 4.51
C SER A 37 1.48 -7.32 5.36
N GLN A 38 2.18 -7.67 6.44
CA GLN A 38 2.86 -6.68 7.28
C GLN A 38 3.85 -5.84 6.47
N GLU A 39 4.56 -6.45 5.53
CA GLU A 39 5.48 -5.77 4.62
C GLU A 39 4.82 -4.64 3.82
N LEU A 40 3.62 -4.88 3.27
CA LEU A 40 2.86 -3.85 2.54
C LEU A 40 2.43 -2.72 3.48
N ILE A 41 1.98 -3.05 4.68
CA ILE A 41 1.56 -2.07 5.70
C ILE A 41 2.75 -1.19 6.13
N ASP A 42 3.91 -1.81 6.34
CA ASP A 42 5.15 -1.13 6.72
C ASP A 42 5.63 -0.21 5.61
N LEU A 43 5.60 -0.66 4.35
CA LEU A 43 5.93 0.16 3.19
C LEU A 43 5.03 1.40 3.11
N VAL A 44 3.70 1.22 3.20
CA VAL A 44 2.76 2.35 3.15
C VAL A 44 2.94 3.31 4.33
N SER A 45 3.29 2.78 5.50
CA SER A 45 3.61 3.60 6.68
C SER A 45 4.91 4.40 6.49
N ALA A 46 5.94 3.79 5.91
CA ALA A 46 7.21 4.46 5.61
C ALA A 46 7.05 5.60 4.60
N LEU A 47 6.19 5.42 3.58
CA LEU A 47 5.87 6.46 2.59
C LEU A 47 5.20 7.71 3.22
N ARG A 48 4.53 7.55 4.36
CA ARG A 48 3.77 8.62 5.03
C ARG A 48 4.50 9.24 6.22
N ARG A 49 5.79 8.94 6.44
CA ARG A 49 6.54 9.57 7.54
C ARG A 49 6.50 11.10 7.44
N VAL A 50 6.28 11.76 8.58
CA VAL A 50 6.16 13.23 8.64
C VAL A 50 7.45 13.88 8.16
N ASN A 51 8.59 13.42 8.69
CA ASN A 51 9.91 13.85 8.27
C ASN A 51 10.23 13.36 6.84
N PRO A 52 10.45 14.27 5.87
CA PRO A 52 10.76 13.89 4.49
C PRO A 52 12.04 13.06 4.35
N ASN A 53 13.03 13.28 5.22
CA ASN A 53 14.32 12.57 5.17
C ASN A 53 14.21 11.11 5.61
N GLU A 54 13.11 10.74 6.27
CA GLU A 54 12.85 9.35 6.66
C GLU A 54 12.01 8.60 5.62
N ARG A 55 11.51 9.29 4.59
CA ARG A 55 10.72 8.64 3.53
C ARG A 55 11.66 7.87 2.60
N PRO A 56 11.28 6.65 2.18
CA PRO A 56 12.09 5.92 1.23
C PRO A 56 12.11 6.63 -0.12
N THR A 57 13.25 6.54 -0.80
CA THR A 57 13.42 6.99 -2.18
C THR A 57 12.68 6.05 -3.14
N ILE A 58 12.44 6.51 -4.37
CA ILE A 58 11.83 5.69 -5.44
C ILE A 58 12.60 4.38 -5.65
N ARG A 59 13.94 4.43 -5.65
CA ARG A 59 14.79 3.25 -5.80
C ARG A 59 14.57 2.24 -4.67
N GLN A 60 14.54 2.70 -3.42
CA GLN A 60 14.27 1.85 -2.26
C GLN A 60 12.87 1.22 -2.29
N ILE A 61 11.87 1.94 -2.81
CA ILE A 61 10.51 1.42 -2.99
C ILE A 61 10.49 0.27 -4.00
N LEU A 62 11.20 0.43 -5.13
CA LEU A 62 11.24 -0.58 -6.19
C LEU A 62 12.05 -1.82 -5.78
N GLU A 63 13.10 -1.64 -4.97
CA GLU A 63 13.92 -2.74 -4.45
C GLU A 63 13.14 -3.61 -3.43
N ALA A 64 12.23 -3.02 -2.65
CA ALA A 64 11.32 -3.75 -1.77
C ALA A 64 10.38 -4.69 -2.56
N ASP A 65 9.87 -4.24 -3.71
CA ASP A 65 8.96 -4.99 -4.58
C ASP A 65 9.67 -6.14 -5.33
N SER A 66 10.93 -5.96 -5.72
CA SER A 66 11.69 -6.97 -6.48
C SER A 66 11.97 -8.27 -5.73
N SER A 67 11.86 -8.29 -4.40
CA SER A 67 12.07 -9.50 -3.58
C SER A 67 10.84 -10.41 -3.53
N SER A 68 9.65 -9.91 -3.92
CA SER A 68 8.36 -10.64 -3.86
C SER A 68 7.88 -11.13 -5.24
N LYS A 69 8.55 -10.71 -6.33
CA LYS A 69 8.10 -10.92 -7.73
C LYS A 69 8.11 -12.36 -8.24
N THR A 70 8.78 -13.30 -7.57
CA THR A 70 8.86 -14.68 -8.09
C THR A 70 7.53 -15.44 -7.98
N THR A 71 6.61 -15.05 -7.10
CA THR A 71 5.39 -15.83 -6.82
C THR A 71 4.10 -15.18 -7.36
N ALA A 72 3.96 -13.85 -7.32
CA ALA A 72 2.70 -13.19 -7.70
C ALA A 72 2.45 -13.16 -9.22
N HIS A 73 3.49 -12.97 -10.03
CA HIS A 73 3.37 -12.98 -11.49
C HIS A 73 3.03 -14.39 -12.04
N SER A 74 3.42 -15.47 -11.35
CA SER A 74 3.07 -16.82 -11.80
C SER A 74 1.59 -17.16 -11.56
N VAL A 75 0.98 -16.62 -10.50
CA VAL A 75 -0.43 -16.91 -10.15
C VAL A 75 -1.39 -16.26 -11.14
N LEU A 76 -1.14 -15.02 -11.56
CA LEU A 76 -1.96 -14.35 -12.58
C LEU A 76 -1.84 -15.02 -13.95
N ALA A 77 -0.63 -15.39 -14.36
CA ALA A 77 -0.42 -16.13 -15.61
C ALA A 77 -1.08 -17.53 -15.59
N SER A 78 -1.14 -18.19 -14.43
CA SER A 78 -1.80 -19.50 -14.28
C SER A 78 -3.33 -19.39 -14.31
N GLN A 79 -3.91 -18.26 -13.87
CA GLN A 79 -5.36 -18.04 -13.89
C GLN A 79 -5.88 -17.74 -15.30
N GLU A 80 -5.10 -17.04 -16.13
CA GLU A 80 -5.43 -16.81 -17.55
C GLU A 80 -5.37 -18.11 -18.36
N ALA A 81 -4.38 -18.98 -18.09
CA ALA A 81 -4.27 -20.29 -18.75
C ALA A 81 -5.44 -21.24 -18.40
N ALA A 82 -5.92 -21.22 -17.15
CA ALA A 82 -7.02 -22.10 -16.71
C ALA A 82 -8.40 -21.68 -17.26
N ALA A 83 -8.59 -20.41 -17.61
CA ALA A 83 -9.81 -19.90 -18.22
C ALA A 83 -9.94 -20.30 -19.70
N SER A 84 -8.81 -20.49 -20.40
CA SER A 84 -8.78 -20.80 -21.84
C SER A 84 -9.03 -22.28 -22.18
N ILE A 85 -9.07 -23.20 -21.20
CA ILE A 85 -9.22 -24.66 -21.44
C ILE A 85 -10.70 -25.10 -21.35
N LYS A 86 -11.64 -24.19 -21.03
CA LYS A 86 -13.06 -24.54 -20.86
C LYS A 86 -13.96 -24.27 -22.08
N ASP A 87 -13.40 -23.81 -23.19
CA ASP A 87 -14.13 -23.47 -24.42
C ASP A 87 -13.71 -24.33 -25.63
N GLU A 88 -13.47 -25.63 -25.43
CA GLU A 88 -13.32 -26.62 -26.53
C GLU A 88 -14.21 -27.85 -26.31
#